data_AF-A0A531KAI1-F1
#
_entry.id   AF-A0A531KAI1-F1
#
_cell.length_a   1.000
_cell.length_b   1.000
_cell.length_c   1.000
_cell.angle_alpha   90.00
_cell.angle_beta   90.00
_cell.angle_gamma   90.00
#
_symmetry.space_group_name_H-M   'P 1'
#
loop_
_entity.id
_entity.type
_entity.pdbx_description
1 polymer ?
#
loop_
_entity_poly.entity_id
_entity_poly.type
_entity_poly.pdbx_seq_one_letter_code
_entity_poly.pdbx_strand_id
1 'polypeptide(L)'
;WRATFWAVTLVGIVAFAIILLLVPRSPAALEKSDLRGDLAVLGRAPVLLGFAVTVLGYAGVFAVFTYIAPLLTEITGFAEAAVSPILLVFGGGLIAGNLAGGKFADRWLVPSVLGSLVVLALVLSTMTFALHSRAMAVI
;
A
#
# COMPACT_ATOMS: atom_id res chain seq x y z
N TRP A 1 -5.52 10.92 19.42
CA TRP A 1 -5.29 11.52 18.09
C TRP A 1 -4.36 12.73 18.13
N ARG A 2 -4.60 13.79 18.92
CA ARG A 2 -3.71 14.99 18.99
C ARG A 2 -2.24 14.65 19.29
N ALA A 3 -1.98 13.80 20.28
CA ALA A 3 -0.62 13.37 20.62
C ALA A 3 0.07 12.63 19.45
N THR A 4 -0.68 11.79 18.72
CA THR A 4 -0.19 11.10 17.52
C THR A 4 0.22 12.09 16.44
N PHE A 5 -0.56 13.14 16.19
CA PHE A 5 -0.19 14.20 15.24
C PHE A 5 1.07 14.94 15.69
N TRP A 6 1.20 15.29 16.97
CA TRP A 6 2.41 15.92 17.48
C TRP A 6 3.66 15.06 17.30
N ALA A 7 3.56 13.75 17.55
CA ALA A 7 4.66 12.82 17.33
C ALA A 7 5.07 12.77 15.85
N VAL A 8 4.10 12.65 14.93
CA VAL A 8 4.37 12.63 13.48
C VAL A 8 5.00 13.94 13.02
N THR A 9 4.51 15.08 13.49
CA THR A 9 5.08 16.40 13.18
C THR A 9 6.54 16.51 13.63
N LEU A 10 6.86 16.04 14.84
CA LEU A 10 8.23 16.07 15.35
C LEU A 10 9.17 15.23 14.48
N VAL A 11 8.74 14.01 14.13
CA VAL A 11 9.50 13.14 13.22
C VAL A 11 9.71 13.81 11.86
N GLY A 12 8.67 14.47 11.32
CA GLY A 12 8.76 15.22 10.07
C GLY A 12 9.77 16.38 10.12
N ILE A 13 9.78 17.15 11.21
CA ILE A 13 10.75 18.25 11.42
C ILE A 13 12.18 17.70 11.49
N VAL A 14 12.38 16.59 12.20
CA VAL A 14 13.70 15.95 12.30
C VAL A 14 14.16 15.45 10.92
N ALA A 15 13.32 14.76 10.18
CA ALA A 15 13.63 14.29 8.83
C ALA A 15 13.97 15.46 7.89
N PHE A 16 13.23 16.56 7.96
CA PHE A 16 13.49 17.77 7.18
C PHE A 16 14.84 18.40 7.52
N ALA A 17 15.18 18.52 8.80
CA ALA A 17 16.47 19.04 9.24
C ALA A 17 17.62 18.15 8.75
N ILE A 18 17.47 16.83 8.82
CA ILE A 18 18.47 15.88 8.31
C ILE A 18 18.68 16.08 6.81
N ILE A 19 17.60 16.16 6.02
CA ILE A 19 17.69 16.37 4.58
C ILE A 19 18.40 17.70 4.26
N LEU A 20 18.03 18.78 4.94
CA LEU A 20 18.64 20.09 4.75
C LEU A 20 20.14 20.12 5.06
N LEU A 21 20.57 19.35 6.06
CA LEU A 21 21.95 19.35 6.55
C LEU A 21 22.84 18.35 5.79
N LEU A 22 22.30 17.18 5.42
CA LEU A 22 23.10 16.07 4.90
C LEU A 22 22.98 15.88 3.38
N VAL A 23 21.90 16.34 2.73
CA VAL A 23 21.75 16.16 1.28
C VAL A 23 22.55 17.25 0.55
N PRO A 24 23.62 16.88 -0.17
CA PRO A 24 24.39 17.85 -0.94
C PRO A 24 23.53 18.45 -2.05
N ARG A 25 23.67 19.75 -2.29
CA ARG A 25 23.02 20.43 -3.41
C ARG A 25 23.64 19.93 -4.70
N SER A 26 22.96 19.04 -5.42
CA SER A 26 23.32 18.73 -6.79
C SER A 26 22.96 19.94 -7.66
N PRO A 27 23.91 20.50 -8.43
CA PRO A 27 23.56 21.38 -9.53
C PRO A 27 22.79 20.52 -10.53
N ALA A 28 21.47 20.56 -10.46
CA ALA A 28 20.65 20.01 -11.51
C ALA A 28 21.12 20.69 -12.81
N ALA A 29 21.55 19.90 -13.79
CA ALA A 29 21.63 20.41 -15.15
C ALA A 29 20.26 21.03 -15.41
N LEU A 30 20.23 22.33 -15.68
CA LEU A 30 19.04 23.02 -16.17
C LEU A 30 18.78 22.51 -17.59
N GLU A 31 18.51 21.21 -17.73
CA GLU A 31 17.89 20.68 -18.92
C GLU A 31 16.56 21.44 -19.05
N LYS A 32 16.32 21.99 -20.24
CA LYS A 32 15.04 22.60 -20.55
C LYS A 32 13.97 21.53 -20.31
N SER A 33 13.25 21.65 -19.20
CA SER A 33 12.12 20.79 -18.88
C SER A 33 11.12 20.88 -20.04
N ASP A 34 11.06 19.82 -20.85
CA ASP A 34 10.05 19.68 -21.88
C ASP A 34 8.82 19.02 -21.27
N LEU A 35 8.06 19.82 -20.53
CA LEU A 35 6.81 19.40 -19.89
C LEU A 35 5.84 18.71 -20.88
N ARG A 36 5.88 19.09 -22.16
CA ARG A 36 5.02 18.47 -23.18
C ARG A 36 5.52 17.07 -23.54
N GLY A 37 6.82 16.89 -23.68
CA GLY A 37 7.45 15.58 -23.83
C GLY A 37 7.16 14.65 -22.64
N ASP A 38 7.27 15.15 -21.42
CA ASP A 38 7.00 14.40 -20.19
C ASP A 38 5.52 13.97 -20.11
N LEU A 39 4.58 14.87 -20.43
CA LEU A 39 3.15 14.55 -20.46
C LEU A 39 2.81 13.56 -21.59
N ALA A 40 3.50 13.62 -22.73
CA ALA A 40 3.30 12.66 -23.82
C ALA A 40 3.72 11.23 -23.43
N VAL A 41 4.68 11.07 -22.50
CA VAL A 41 5.07 9.75 -21.96
C VAL A 41 3.92 9.09 -21.19
N LEU A 42 3.08 9.88 -20.50
CA LEU A 42 1.93 9.36 -19.75
C LEU A 42 0.91 8.68 -20.66
N GLY A 43 0.82 9.08 -21.94
CA GLY A 43 -0.08 8.46 -22.93
C GLY A 43 0.41 7.12 -23.49
N ARG A 44 1.64 6.68 -23.16
CA ARG A 44 2.18 5.41 -23.67
C ARG A 44 1.49 4.23 -23.01
N ALA A 45 1.09 3.24 -23.80
CA ALA A 45 0.38 2.05 -23.30
C ALA A 45 1.08 1.35 -22.12
N PRO A 46 2.42 1.14 -22.10
CA PRO A 46 3.08 0.54 -20.94
C PRO A 46 2.95 1.34 -19.64
N VAL A 47 2.94 2.68 -19.74
CA VAL A 47 2.79 3.58 -18.58
C VAL A 47 1.36 3.55 -18.06
N LEU A 48 0.39 3.62 -18.97
CA LEU A 48 -1.03 3.50 -18.64
C LEU A 48 -1.35 2.13 -18.00
N LEU A 49 -0.75 1.05 -18.50
CA LEU A 49 -0.89 -0.27 -17.89
C LEU A 49 -0.27 -0.32 -16.49
N GLY A 50 0.90 0.30 -16.27
CA GLY A 50 1.48 0.44 -14.94
C GLY A 50 0.58 1.20 -13.96
N PHE A 51 -0.04 2.30 -14.41
CA PHE A 51 -1.04 3.02 -13.62
C PHE A 51 -2.27 2.17 -13.34
N ALA A 52 -2.81 1.48 -14.34
CA ALA A 52 -3.96 0.60 -14.15
C ALA A 52 -3.67 -0.47 -13.11
N VAL A 53 -2.54 -1.17 -13.21
CA VAL A 53 -2.09 -2.17 -12.22
C VAL A 53 -2.02 -1.56 -10.82
N THR A 54 -1.44 -0.37 -10.70
CA THR A 54 -1.30 0.31 -9.40
C THR A 54 -2.66 0.67 -8.82
N VAL A 55 -3.55 1.24 -9.64
CA VAL A 55 -4.90 1.63 -9.22
C VAL A 55 -5.72 0.41 -8.84
N LEU A 56 -5.76 -0.65 -9.66
CA LEU A 56 -6.49 -1.87 -9.35
C LEU A 56 -5.95 -2.55 -8.08
N GLY A 57 -4.62 -2.61 -7.93
CA GLY A 57 -3.99 -3.18 -6.75
C GLY A 57 -4.34 -2.41 -5.48
N TYR A 58 -4.15 -1.08 -5.50
CA TYR A 58 -4.39 -0.26 -4.31
C TYR A 58 -5.86 -0.04 -4.02
N ALA A 59 -6.75 0.09 -5.01
CA ALA A 59 -8.17 0.35 -4.78
C ALA A 59 -8.82 -0.76 -3.94
N GLY A 60 -8.52 -2.02 -4.25
CA GLY A 60 -9.04 -3.16 -3.50
C GLY A 60 -8.52 -3.20 -2.06
N VAL A 61 -7.21 -3.02 -1.88
CA VAL A 61 -6.58 -3.01 -0.55
C VAL A 61 -7.07 -1.82 0.28
N PHE A 62 -7.20 -0.63 -0.31
CA PHE A 62 -7.69 0.56 0.38
C PHE A 62 -9.13 0.41 0.86
N ALA A 63 -9.99 -0.23 0.06
CA ALA A 63 -11.37 -0.46 0.47
C ALA A 63 -11.43 -1.30 1.77
N VAL A 64 -10.68 -2.40 1.83
CA VAL A 64 -10.62 -3.25 3.03
C VAL A 64 -9.98 -2.49 4.19
N PHE A 65 -8.86 -1.82 3.95
CA PHE A 65 -8.11 -1.10 5.00
C PHE A 65 -8.93 0.05 5.61
N THR A 66 -9.69 0.79 4.80
CA THR A 66 -10.53 1.90 5.26
C THR A 66 -11.67 1.42 6.17
N TYR A 67 -12.24 0.26 5.87
CA TYR A 67 -13.38 -0.29 6.61
C TYR A 67 -12.99 -1.47 7.51
N ILE A 68 -11.71 -1.70 7.77
CA ILE A 68 -11.26 -2.87 8.52
C ILE A 68 -11.84 -2.91 9.93
N ALA A 69 -11.88 -1.77 10.62
CA ALA A 69 -12.47 -1.66 11.95
C ALA A 69 -13.97 -2.01 11.95
N PRO A 70 -14.84 -1.35 11.17
CA PRO A 70 -16.26 -1.71 11.14
C PRO A 70 -16.53 -3.13 10.62
N LEU A 71 -15.74 -3.64 9.65
CA LEU A 71 -15.84 -5.05 9.22
C LEU A 71 -15.56 -6.02 10.39
N LEU A 72 -14.58 -5.70 11.23
CA LEU A 72 -14.21 -6.52 12.39
C LEU A 72 -15.22 -6.39 13.54
N THR A 73 -15.72 -5.19 13.83
CA THR A 73 -16.57 -4.98 15.01
C THR A 73 -18.06 -5.20 14.71
N GLU A 74 -18.56 -4.68 13.59
CA GLU A 74 -19.99 -4.66 13.28
C GLU A 74 -20.46 -5.90 12.51
N ILE A 75 -19.60 -6.47 11.64
CA ILE A 75 -19.98 -7.62 10.81
C ILE A 75 -19.53 -8.94 11.44
N THR A 76 -18.24 -9.09 11.72
CA THR A 76 -17.69 -10.35 12.28
C THR A 76 -17.88 -10.46 13.81
N GLY A 77 -18.23 -9.36 14.46
CA GLY A 77 -18.59 -9.30 15.88
C GLY A 77 -17.40 -9.45 16.83
N PHE A 78 -16.21 -8.98 16.45
CA PHE A 78 -15.08 -8.84 17.37
C PHE A 78 -15.26 -7.65 18.31
N ALA A 79 -14.70 -7.76 19.53
CA ALA A 79 -14.61 -6.62 20.43
C ALA A 79 -13.60 -5.58 19.89
N GLU A 80 -13.82 -4.29 20.17
CA GLU A 80 -12.90 -3.22 19.74
C GLU A 80 -11.45 -3.46 20.17
N ALA A 81 -11.24 -4.05 21.35
CA ALA A 81 -9.91 -4.39 21.87
C ALA A 81 -9.17 -5.42 21.01
N ALA A 82 -9.87 -6.24 20.21
CA ALA A 82 -9.27 -7.21 19.31
C ALA A 82 -8.80 -6.57 17.98
N VAL A 83 -9.24 -5.35 17.65
CA VAL A 83 -8.86 -4.67 16.41
C VAL A 83 -7.35 -4.40 16.36
N SER A 84 -6.76 -3.89 17.45
CA SER A 84 -5.32 -3.62 17.52
C SER A 84 -4.42 -4.86 17.30
N PRO A 85 -4.64 -6.01 17.98
CA PRO A 85 -3.85 -7.21 17.71
C PRO A 85 -4.12 -7.81 16.32
N ILE A 86 -5.33 -7.72 15.77
CA ILE A 86 -5.59 -8.16 14.39
C ILE A 86 -4.83 -7.28 13.40
N LEU A 87 -4.78 -5.96 13.63
CA LEU A 87 -3.96 -5.04 12.81
C LEU A 87 -2.46 -5.35 12.93
N LEU A 88 -2.00 -5.85 14.07
CA LEU A 88 -0.62 -6.30 14.23
C LEU A 88 -0.33 -7.54 13.36
N VAL A 89 -1.25 -8.52 13.33
CA VAL A 89 -1.16 -9.69 12.44
C VAL A 89 -1.19 -9.26 10.97
N PHE A 90 -2.08 -8.34 10.61
CA PHE A 90 -2.12 -7.72 9.28
C PHE A 90 -0.79 -7.04 8.91
N GLY A 91 -0.20 -6.31 9.85
CA GLY A 91 1.15 -5.73 9.70
C GLY A 91 2.23 -6.79 9.47
N GLY A 92 2.17 -7.92 10.17
CA GLY A 92 3.05 -9.06 9.94
C GLY A 92 2.88 -9.65 8.53
N GLY A 93 1.63 -9.78 8.08
CA GLY A 93 1.28 -10.20 6.72
C GLY A 93 1.83 -9.25 5.66
N LEU A 94 1.78 -7.94 5.88
CA LEU A 94 2.37 -6.93 5.00
C LEU A 94 3.90 -7.09 4.89
N ILE A 95 4.58 -7.32 6.00
CA ILE A 95 6.04 -7.52 6.00
C ILE A 95 6.40 -8.78 5.21
N ALA A 96 5.74 -9.90 5.52
CA ALA A 96 5.98 -11.17 4.83
C ALA A 96 5.65 -11.07 3.32
N GLY A 97 4.53 -10.43 2.99
CA GLY A 97 4.07 -10.20 1.62
C GLY A 97 5.03 -9.34 0.83
N ASN A 98 5.57 -8.25 1.40
CA ASN A 98 6.56 -7.41 0.74
C ASN A 98 7.88 -8.15 0.49
N LEU A 99 8.34 -8.95 1.46
CA LEU A 99 9.58 -9.70 1.31
C LEU A 99 9.45 -10.79 0.24
N ALA A 100 8.34 -11.54 0.26
CA ALA A 100 8.04 -12.54 -0.75
C ALA A 100 7.84 -11.88 -2.13
N GLY A 101 7.03 -10.81 -2.19
CA GLY A 101 6.73 -10.06 -3.40
C GLY A 101 7.98 -9.48 -4.05
N GLY A 102 8.88 -8.89 -3.27
CA GLY A 102 10.18 -8.41 -3.76
C GLY A 102 11.00 -9.54 -4.38
N LYS A 103 11.13 -10.68 -3.66
CA LYS A 103 11.86 -11.85 -4.16
C LYS A 103 11.30 -12.42 -5.46
N PHE A 104 9.97 -12.45 -5.62
CA PHE A 104 9.32 -12.91 -6.85
C PHE A 104 9.44 -11.89 -7.97
N ALA A 105 9.28 -10.59 -7.67
CA ALA A 105 9.38 -9.50 -8.64
C ALA A 105 10.80 -9.41 -9.24
N ASP A 106 11.84 -9.63 -8.44
CA ASP A 106 13.23 -9.63 -8.88
C ASP A 106 13.51 -10.71 -9.93
N ARG A 107 12.79 -11.83 -9.89
CA ARG A 107 13.01 -12.98 -10.78
C ARG A 107 11.99 -13.07 -11.92
N TRP A 108 10.75 -12.65 -11.68
CA TRP A 108 9.61 -12.78 -12.61
C TRP A 108 8.66 -11.60 -12.48
N LEU A 109 9.08 -10.40 -12.90
CA LEU A 109 8.32 -9.16 -12.69
C LEU A 109 6.86 -9.24 -13.20
N VAL A 110 6.66 -9.55 -14.48
CA VAL A 110 5.32 -9.55 -15.08
C VAL A 110 4.41 -10.65 -14.48
N PRO A 111 4.85 -11.92 -14.35
CA PRO A 111 4.04 -12.94 -13.68
C PRO A 111 3.73 -12.62 -12.22
N SER A 112 4.65 -11.99 -11.49
CA SER A 112 4.43 -11.63 -10.08
C SER A 112 3.36 -10.55 -9.93
N VAL A 113 3.36 -9.57 -10.83
CA VAL A 113 2.36 -8.49 -10.86
C VAL A 113 0.97 -9.04 -11.24
N LEU A 114 0.88 -9.87 -12.28
CA LEU A 114 -0.40 -10.46 -12.66
C LEU A 114 -0.90 -11.45 -11.61
N GLY A 115 0.00 -12.25 -11.04
CA GLY A 115 -0.30 -13.18 -9.96
C GLY A 115 -0.82 -12.47 -8.71
N SER A 116 -0.21 -11.35 -8.31
CA SER A 116 -0.68 -10.57 -7.16
C SER A 116 -2.06 -9.97 -7.39
N LEU A 117 -2.37 -9.49 -8.59
CA LEU A 117 -3.71 -9.01 -8.95
C LEU A 117 -4.75 -10.14 -8.93
N VAL A 118 -4.42 -11.33 -9.43
CA VAL A 118 -5.32 -12.50 -9.39
C VAL A 118 -5.57 -12.93 -7.95
N VAL A 119 -4.52 -13.01 -7.12
CA VAL A 119 -4.65 -13.34 -5.69
C VAL A 119 -5.51 -12.29 -4.99
N LEU A 120 -5.27 -11.00 -5.23
CA LEU A 120 -6.07 -9.91 -4.67
C LEU A 120 -7.55 -10.04 -5.08
N ALA A 121 -7.83 -10.27 -6.36
CA ALA A 121 -9.20 -10.45 -6.86
C ALA A 121 -9.89 -11.65 -6.20
N LEU A 122 -9.18 -12.77 -6.02
CA LEU A 122 -9.68 -13.96 -5.33
C LEU A 122 -9.99 -13.67 -3.87
N VAL A 123 -9.07 -13.02 -3.14
CA VAL A 123 -9.25 -12.64 -1.73
C VAL A 123 -10.47 -11.72 -1.57
N LEU A 124 -10.59 -10.69 -2.41
CA LEU A 124 -11.73 -9.77 -2.35
C LEU A 124 -13.06 -10.47 -2.68
N SER A 125 -13.04 -11.40 -3.64
CA SER A 125 -14.24 -12.16 -4.05
C SER A 125 -14.71 -13.14 -2.98
N THR A 126 -13.77 -13.73 -2.22
CA THR A 126 -14.08 -14.67 -1.13
C THR A 126 -14.33 -13.98 0.21
N MET A 127 -13.97 -12.71 0.34
CA MET A 127 -14.08 -11.93 1.59
C MET A 127 -15.49 -11.95 2.19
N THR A 128 -16.53 -11.81 1.36
CA THR A 128 -17.94 -11.84 1.82
C THR A 128 -18.27 -13.14 2.57
N PHE A 129 -17.69 -14.26 2.16
CA PHE A 129 -17.87 -15.55 2.82
C PHE A 129 -16.95 -15.68 4.05
N ALA A 130 -15.71 -15.20 3.95
CA ALA A 130 -14.73 -15.24 5.04
C ALA A 130 -15.19 -14.45 6.28
N LEU A 131 -15.90 -13.33 6.08
CA LEU A 131 -16.43 -12.50 7.18
C LEU A 131 -17.46 -13.20 8.07
N HIS A 132 -18.03 -14.33 7.64
CA HIS A 132 -18.94 -15.13 8.49
C HIS A 132 -18.18 -16.07 9.45
N SER A 133 -16.87 -16.22 9.29
CA SER A 133 -16.01 -17.06 10.14
C SER A 133 -14.90 -16.23 10.78
N ARG A 134 -14.89 -16.16 12.13
CA ARG A 134 -13.89 -15.38 12.89
C ARG A 134 -12.44 -15.75 12.57
N ALA A 135 -12.16 -17.01 12.26
CA ALA A 135 -10.81 -17.44 11.89
C ALA A 135 -10.43 -16.99 10.47
N MET A 136 -11.36 -17.06 9.52
CA MET A 136 -11.12 -16.63 8.13
C MET A 136 -11.14 -15.11 7.95
N ALA A 137 -11.72 -14.37 8.89
CA ALA A 137 -11.67 -12.91 8.90
C ALA A 137 -10.29 -12.36 9.32
N VAL A 138 -9.46 -13.17 9.98
CA VAL A 138 -8.14 -12.77 10.50
C VAL A 138 -6.99 -13.22 9.58
N ILE A 139 -7.20 -14.29 8.81
CA ILE A 139 -6.21 -14.90 7.89
C ILE A 139 -6.47 -14.39 6.47
#